data_AF-A0A940Z8R5-F1
#
_entry.id   AF-A0A940Z8R5-F1
#
_cell.length_a   1.000
_cell.length_b   1.000
_cell.length_c   1.000
_cell.angle_alpha   90.00
_cell.angle_beta   90.00
_cell.angle_gamma   90.00
#
_symmetry.space_group_name_H-M   'P 1'
#
loop_
_entity.id
_entity.type
_entity.pdbx_description
1 polymer ?
#
loop_
_entity_poly.entity_id
_entity_poly.type
_entity_poly.pdbx_seq_one_letter_code
_entity_poly.pdbx_strand_id
1 'polypeptide(L)'
;MREQGADRRGTIPAPAGMVPRRSASTSLQDGETLEEAALAGQAARELAEELGITAAAEDLKLWVVTHGENGSVGLTYLAPPLSETALRARFTAAASADREQGRAPELDEITLVHSPGELAGRAGPHADYLAPIVSRYLGYSGPPGGLATWEPIHDAARPRRV
;
A
#
# COMPACT_ATOMS: atom_id res chain seq x y z
N MET A 1 51.01 -12.28 -2.78
CA MET A 1 50.16 -11.26 -3.42
C MET A 1 48.77 -11.87 -3.54
N ARG A 2 47.98 -11.79 -2.46
CA ARG A 2 46.86 -10.85 -2.20
C ARG A 2 45.60 -11.13 -3.03
N GLU A 3 44.67 -11.80 -2.35
CA GLU A 3 43.28 -11.38 -2.07
C GLU A 3 42.23 -11.12 -3.17
N GLN A 4 41.12 -11.85 -2.98
CA GLN A 4 39.71 -11.42 -3.00
C GLN A 4 39.00 -11.17 -4.34
N GLY A 5 37.86 -11.86 -4.49
CA GLY A 5 36.89 -11.69 -5.57
C GLY A 5 35.48 -12.14 -5.15
N ALA A 6 34.94 -11.42 -4.17
CA ALA A 6 33.53 -11.21 -3.82
C ALA A 6 32.49 -12.32 -4.16
N ASP A 7 32.09 -13.02 -3.09
CA ASP A 7 30.77 -13.58 -2.85
C ASP A 7 29.66 -12.60 -3.28
N ARG A 8 29.00 -12.88 -4.41
CA ARG A 8 27.80 -12.15 -4.85
C ARG A 8 26.58 -12.69 -4.09
N ARG A 9 26.48 -12.36 -2.81
CA ARG A 9 25.19 -12.31 -2.12
C ARG A 9 24.40 -11.14 -2.69
N GLY A 10 23.69 -11.41 -3.78
CA GLY A 10 22.66 -10.52 -4.29
C GLY A 10 21.51 -10.47 -3.29
N THR A 11 21.56 -9.51 -2.38
CA THR A 11 20.40 -9.14 -1.56
C THR A 11 19.38 -8.49 -2.49
N ILE A 12 18.33 -9.23 -2.84
CA ILE A 12 17.14 -8.68 -3.50
C ILE A 12 16.33 -7.97 -2.39
N PRO A 13 16.07 -6.65 -2.47
CA PRO A 13 15.19 -6.00 -1.53
C PRO A 13 13.77 -6.55 -1.70
N ALA A 14 13.17 -7.02 -0.61
CA ALA A 14 11.76 -7.39 -0.57
C ALA A 14 10.89 -6.13 -0.81
N PRO A 15 9.91 -6.16 -1.74
CA PRO A 15 9.01 -5.03 -1.90
C PRO A 15 7.98 -5.01 -0.77
N ALA A 16 7.95 -3.90 -0.01
CA ALA A 16 6.85 -3.57 0.87
C ALA A 16 5.68 -3.06 0.01
N GLY A 17 4.79 -3.95 -0.41
CA GLY A 17 3.45 -3.58 -0.84
C GLY A 17 2.56 -3.45 0.38
N MET A 18 2.13 -2.24 0.71
CA MET A 18 1.21 -2.00 1.83
C MET A 18 0.08 -1.08 1.35
N VAL A 19 -1.17 -1.46 1.66
CA VAL A 19 -2.33 -0.59 1.58
C VAL A 19 -2.91 -0.49 3.00
N PRO A 20 -2.44 0.45 3.84
CA PRO A 20 -3.15 0.79 5.05
C PRO A 20 -4.44 1.52 4.64
N ARG A 21 -5.55 1.27 5.34
CA ARG A 21 -6.77 2.05 5.14
C ARG A 21 -7.47 2.25 6.47
N ARG A 22 -7.32 3.45 7.02
CA ARG A 22 -8.47 4.10 7.62
C ARG A 22 -9.29 4.74 6.50
N SER A 23 -10.60 4.50 6.51
CA SER A 23 -11.49 5.37 5.74
C SER A 23 -11.47 6.71 6.45
N ALA A 24 -10.78 7.72 5.91
CA ALA A 24 -11.10 9.09 6.26
C ALA A 24 -12.51 9.37 5.74
N SER A 25 -13.53 9.11 6.57
CA SER A 25 -14.83 9.76 6.39
C SER A 25 -14.67 11.20 6.85
N THR A 26 -13.90 11.99 6.11
CA THR A 26 -14.10 13.43 6.16
C THR A 26 -15.48 13.65 5.59
N SER A 27 -16.38 14.21 6.40
CA SER A 27 -17.67 14.71 5.93
C SER A 27 -17.40 15.91 5.03
N LEU A 28 -16.93 15.63 3.81
CA LEU A 28 -16.76 16.61 2.76
C LEU A 28 -18.16 17.00 2.31
N GLN A 29 -18.38 18.30 2.18
CA GLN A 29 -19.61 18.78 1.56
C GLN A 29 -19.49 18.61 0.05
N ASP A 30 -20.61 18.33 -0.64
CA ASP A 30 -20.63 18.24 -2.09
C ASP A 30 -20.03 19.51 -2.71
N GLY A 31 -18.99 19.34 -3.55
CA GLY A 31 -18.31 20.43 -4.25
C GLY A 31 -17.03 20.95 -3.56
N GLU A 32 -16.64 20.40 -2.41
CA GLU A 32 -15.35 20.71 -1.79
C GLU A 32 -14.19 20.04 -2.55
N THR A 33 -13.16 20.83 -2.88
CA THR A 33 -11.97 20.33 -3.58
C THR A 33 -11.09 19.56 -2.61
N LEU A 34 -10.74 18.33 -2.99
CA LEU A 34 -9.75 17.53 -2.29
C LEU A 34 -8.34 17.98 -2.66
N GLU A 35 -7.58 18.41 -1.66
CA GLU A 35 -6.17 18.76 -1.82
C GLU A 35 -5.29 17.50 -1.70
N GLU A 36 -4.55 17.17 -2.77
CA GLU A 36 -3.69 15.99 -2.80
C GLU A 36 -2.66 16.01 -1.65
N ALA A 37 -2.09 17.17 -1.34
CA ALA A 37 -1.12 17.31 -0.26
C ALA A 37 -1.72 16.96 1.13
N ALA A 38 -3.00 17.30 1.35
CA ALA A 38 -3.69 16.93 2.58
C ALA A 38 -3.94 15.42 2.64
N LEU A 39 -4.30 14.80 1.50
CA LEU A 39 -4.49 13.35 1.39
C LEU A 39 -3.17 12.58 1.57
N ALA A 40 -2.07 13.08 1.00
CA ALA A 40 -0.74 12.52 1.21
C ALA A 40 -0.30 12.66 2.67
N GLY A 41 -0.59 13.79 3.31
CA GLY A 41 -0.36 13.98 4.76
C GLY A 41 -1.15 12.99 5.62
N GLN A 42 -2.41 12.73 5.24
CA GLN A 42 -3.22 11.71 5.91
C GLN A 42 -2.63 10.31 5.73
N ALA A 43 -2.24 9.95 4.50
CA ALA A 43 -1.62 8.65 4.22
C ALA A 43 -0.30 8.47 4.98
N ALA A 44 0.54 9.51 5.07
CA ALA A 44 1.79 9.48 5.84
C ALA A 44 1.54 9.28 7.34
N ARG A 45 0.49 9.90 7.87
CA ARG A 45 0.07 9.72 9.26
C ARG A 45 -0.41 8.30 9.53
N GLU A 46 -1.30 7.76 8.70
CA GLU A 46 -1.80 6.38 8.84
C GLU A 46 -0.67 5.35 8.73
N LEU A 47 0.27 5.56 7.81
CA LEU A 47 1.48 4.75 7.67
C LEU A 47 2.36 4.76 8.93
N ALA A 48 2.44 5.89 9.63
CA ALA A 48 3.17 6.00 10.89
C ALA A 48 2.41 5.36 12.06
N GLU A 49 1.11 5.59 12.15
CA GLU A 49 0.25 5.10 13.24
C GLU A 49 0.10 3.57 13.19
N GLU A 50 -0.25 3.00 12.05
CA GLU A 50 -0.59 1.58 11.95
C GLU A 50 0.64 0.68 11.81
N LEU A 51 1.73 1.20 11.24
CA LEU A 51 2.88 0.39 10.81
C LEU A 51 4.21 0.84 11.39
N GLY A 52 4.22 1.97 12.11
CA GLY A 52 5.44 2.55 12.67
C GLY A 52 6.42 3.05 11.60
N ILE A 53 5.94 3.33 10.38
CA ILE A 53 6.78 3.78 9.26
C ILE A 53 6.61 5.28 9.07
N THR A 54 7.67 6.03 9.36
CA THR A 54 7.71 7.46 9.07
C THR A 54 8.19 7.71 7.64
N ALA A 55 7.40 8.44 6.87
CA ALA A 55 7.74 9.02 5.58
C ALA A 55 7.17 10.44 5.51
N ALA A 56 7.85 11.35 4.81
CA ALA A 56 7.26 12.65 4.54
C ALA A 56 6.12 12.50 3.53
N ALA A 57 5.13 13.38 3.57
CA ALA A 57 3.99 13.32 2.66
C ALA A 57 4.44 13.46 1.20
N GLU A 58 5.44 14.32 0.96
CA GLU A 58 6.10 14.54 -0.32
C GLU A 58 6.89 13.33 -0.84
N ASP A 59 7.26 12.39 0.03
CA ASP A 59 7.92 11.14 -0.36
C ASP A 59 6.91 10.06 -0.78
N LEU A 60 5.61 10.28 -0.52
CA LEU A 60 4.54 9.39 -0.94
C LEU A 60 4.13 9.71 -2.37
N LYS A 61 4.18 8.70 -3.24
CA LYS A 61 3.74 8.85 -4.63
C LYS A 61 2.31 8.36 -4.79
N LEU A 62 1.36 9.24 -5.17
CA LEU A 62 0.03 8.80 -5.59
C LEU A 62 0.17 7.83 -6.77
N TRP A 63 -0.35 6.61 -6.60
CA TRP A 63 -0.13 5.52 -7.55
C TRP A 63 -1.40 5.05 -8.23
N VAL A 64 -2.48 4.88 -7.48
CA VAL A 64 -3.76 4.39 -7.98
C VAL A 64 -4.90 5.16 -7.33
N VAL A 65 -5.90 5.50 -8.14
CA VAL A 65 -7.22 5.90 -7.68
C VAL A 65 -8.18 4.76 -8.01
N THR A 66 -8.98 4.36 -7.02
CA THR A 66 -9.94 3.27 -7.11
C THR A 66 -11.35 3.80 -6.86
N HIS A 67 -12.33 3.22 -7.55
CA HIS A 67 -13.74 3.52 -7.35
C HIS A 67 -14.39 2.25 -6.78
N GLY A 68 -14.91 2.37 -5.56
CA GLY A 68 -15.67 1.30 -4.91
C GLY A 68 -17.12 1.29 -5.36
N GLU A 69 -17.81 0.18 -5.09
CA GLU A 69 -19.18 -0.10 -5.57
C GLU A 69 -20.22 0.97 -5.19
N ASN A 70 -19.99 1.70 -4.09
CA ASN A 70 -20.91 2.74 -3.58
C ASN A 70 -20.49 4.17 -3.99
N GLY A 71 -19.67 4.33 -5.03
CA GLY A 71 -19.15 5.64 -5.45
C GLY A 71 -18.04 6.18 -4.55
N SER A 72 -17.54 5.38 -3.60
CA SER A 72 -16.39 5.74 -2.78
C SER A 72 -15.13 5.82 -3.64
N VAL A 73 -14.31 6.85 -3.44
CA VAL A 73 -13.00 6.97 -4.08
C VAL A 73 -11.91 6.60 -3.07
N GLY A 74 -11.03 5.68 -3.45
CA GLY A 74 -9.85 5.30 -2.68
C GLY A 74 -8.58 5.74 -3.38
N LEU A 75 -7.67 6.39 -2.65
CA LEU A 75 -6.35 6.76 -3.16
C LEU A 75 -5.29 5.84 -2.53
N THR A 76 -4.41 5.29 -3.35
CA THR A 76 -3.30 4.46 -2.91
C THR A 76 -1.99 5.17 -3.20
N TYR A 77 -1.22 5.40 -2.15
CA TYR A 77 0.12 5.99 -2.23
C TYR A 77 1.18 4.91 -2.08
N LEU A 78 2.27 5.04 -2.85
CA LEU A 78 3.47 4.23 -2.67
C LEU A 78 4.41 4.93 -1.71
N ALA A 79 4.73 4.24 -0.61
CA ALA A 79 5.79 4.63 0.31
C ALA A 79 7.18 4.29 -0.25
N PRO A 80 8.24 4.96 0.23
CA PRO A 80 9.61 4.58 -0.07
C PRO A 80 9.89 3.10 0.28
N PRO A 81 10.69 2.39 -0.54
CA PRO A 81 10.96 0.98 -0.31
C PRO A 81 11.70 0.75 1.02
N LEU A 82 11.30 -0.30 1.73
CA LEU A 82 11.86 -0.71 3.00
C LEU A 82 12.16 -2.20 2.98
N SER A 83 13.23 -2.64 3.65
CA SER A 83 13.51 -4.06 3.80
C SER A 83 12.44 -4.76 4.64
N GLU A 84 12.15 -6.03 4.33
CA GLU A 84 11.19 -6.84 5.10
C GLU A 84 11.54 -6.85 6.60
N THR A 85 12.82 -7.02 6.95
CA THR A 85 13.26 -7.02 8.35
C THR A 85 12.90 -5.71 9.05
N ALA A 86 13.16 -4.56 8.41
CA ALA A 86 12.85 -3.28 9.00
C ALA A 86 11.33 -3.04 9.08
N LEU A 87 10.57 -3.47 8.07
CA LEU A 87 9.12 -3.42 8.05
C LEU A 87 8.51 -4.21 9.21
N ARG A 88 8.91 -5.48 9.40
CA ARG A 88 8.41 -6.34 10.48
C ARG A 88 8.78 -5.80 11.86
N ALA A 89 10.00 -5.29 12.02
CA ALA A 89 10.45 -4.70 13.28
C ALA A 89 9.61 -3.47 13.66
N ARG A 90 9.35 -2.57 12.70
CA ARG A 90 8.52 -1.37 12.92
C ARG A 90 7.07 -1.72 13.24
N PHE A 91 6.48 -2.64 12.48
CA PHE A 91 5.12 -3.12 12.73
C PHE A 91 4.97 -3.71 14.14
N THR A 92 5.91 -4.58 14.54
CA THR A 92 5.90 -5.19 15.88
C THR A 92 6.03 -4.14 16.98
N ALA A 93 6.86 -3.12 16.78
CA ALA A 93 7.03 -2.02 17.71
C ALA A 93 5.75 -1.16 17.83
N ALA A 94 5.11 -0.80 16.70
CA ALA A 94 3.86 -0.04 16.69
C ALA A 94 2.74 -0.80 17.41
N ALA A 95 2.56 -2.07 17.07
CA ALA A 95 1.54 -2.92 17.67
C ALA A 95 1.82 -3.20 19.16
N SER A 96 3.08 -3.22 19.59
CA SER A 96 3.44 -3.29 21.02
C SER A 96 3.11 -1.99 21.75
N ALA A 97 3.44 -0.84 21.16
CA ALA A 97 3.19 0.46 21.75
C ALA A 97 1.70 0.74 21.98
N ASP A 98 0.83 0.28 21.07
CA ASP A 98 -0.62 0.35 21.28
C ASP A 98 -1.08 -0.53 22.44
N ARG A 99 -0.57 -1.76 22.52
CA ARG A 99 -0.90 -2.69 23.63
C ARG A 99 -0.43 -2.17 24.98
N GLU A 100 0.76 -1.57 25.04
CA GLU A 100 1.29 -0.92 26.25
C GLU A 100 0.42 0.25 26.72
N GLN A 101 -0.25 0.93 25.77
CA GLN A 101 -1.22 1.99 26.05
C GLN A 101 -2.64 1.46 26.34
N GLY A 102 -2.81 0.14 26.43
CA GLY A 102 -4.11 -0.50 26.66
C GLY A 102 -5.05 -0.46 25.46
N ARG A 103 -4.53 -0.14 24.26
CA ARG A 103 -5.28 -0.16 23.00
C ARG A 103 -5.05 -1.48 22.26
N ALA A 104 -6.07 -1.91 21.51
CA ALA A 104 -5.89 -2.94 20.50
C ALA A 104 -5.35 -2.30 19.22
N PRO A 105 -4.26 -2.82 18.62
CA PRO A 105 -3.81 -2.38 17.31
C PRO A 105 -4.91 -2.60 16.27
N GLU A 106 -5.04 -1.68 15.32
CA GLU A 106 -5.97 -1.82 14.20
C GLU A 106 -5.56 -2.97 13.26
N LEU A 107 -4.25 -3.15 13.09
CA LEU A 107 -3.64 -4.25 12.35
C LEU A 107 -2.93 -5.21 13.30
N ASP A 108 -3.28 -6.49 13.25
CA ASP A 108 -2.74 -7.54 14.11
C ASP A 108 -1.69 -8.40 13.40
N GLU A 109 -1.77 -8.54 12.07
CA GLU A 109 -0.84 -9.31 11.25
C GLU A 109 -0.38 -8.57 9.99
N ILE A 110 0.84 -8.90 9.52
CA ILE A 110 1.38 -8.43 8.25
C ILE A 110 1.87 -9.60 7.39
N THR A 111 1.42 -9.63 6.14
CA THR A 111 1.83 -10.60 5.14
C THR A 111 2.43 -9.90 3.93
N LEU A 112 3.56 -10.42 3.44
CA LEU A 112 4.13 -10.01 2.15
C LEU A 112 3.65 -10.93 1.04
N VAL A 113 3.39 -10.34 -0.12
CA VAL A 113 2.87 -11.01 -1.31
C VAL A 113 3.81 -10.73 -2.48
N HIS A 114 4.25 -11.79 -3.15
CA HIS A 114 5.18 -11.75 -4.28
C HIS A 114 4.52 -12.12 -5.61
N SER A 115 3.27 -12.59 -5.58
CA SER A 115 2.49 -12.88 -6.78
C SER A 115 1.00 -12.61 -6.56
N PRO A 116 0.23 -12.28 -7.61
CA PRO A 116 -1.23 -12.19 -7.48
C PRO A 116 -1.89 -13.49 -7.01
N GLY A 117 -1.28 -14.65 -7.35
CA GLY A 117 -1.75 -15.96 -6.90
C GLY A 117 -1.63 -16.17 -5.39
N GLU A 118 -0.57 -15.63 -4.76
CA GLU A 118 -0.41 -15.67 -3.31
C GLU A 118 -1.52 -14.89 -2.58
N LEU A 119 -2.00 -13.79 -3.16
CA LEU A 119 -3.15 -13.06 -2.62
C LEU A 119 -4.43 -13.89 -2.77
N ALA A 120 -4.69 -14.48 -3.94
CA ALA A 120 -5.90 -15.26 -4.19
C ALA A 120 -6.01 -16.51 -3.29
N GLY A 121 -4.88 -17.05 -2.84
CA GLY A 121 -4.84 -18.17 -1.90
C GLY A 121 -5.09 -17.81 -0.44
N ARG A 122 -5.25 -16.51 -0.10
CA ARG A 122 -5.52 -16.08 1.28
C ARG A 122 -6.99 -16.26 1.63
N ALA A 123 -7.23 -16.69 2.87
CA ALA A 123 -8.56 -16.90 3.39
C ALA A 123 -9.21 -15.57 3.81
N GLY A 124 -10.54 -15.54 3.74
CA GLY A 124 -11.34 -14.39 4.18
C GLY A 124 -11.71 -13.42 3.04
N PRO A 125 -12.56 -12.43 3.34
CA PRO A 125 -12.90 -11.40 2.38
C PRO A 125 -11.70 -10.50 2.10
N HIS A 126 -11.49 -10.19 0.82
CA HIS A 126 -10.54 -9.17 0.39
C HIS A 126 -11.28 -7.90 0.03
N ALA A 127 -10.65 -6.75 0.24
CA ALA A 127 -11.12 -5.52 -0.37
C ALA A 127 -11.13 -5.67 -1.90
N ASP A 128 -12.21 -5.24 -2.52
CA ASP A 128 -12.45 -5.29 -3.98
C ASP A 128 -11.30 -4.65 -4.79
N TYR A 129 -10.67 -3.61 -4.24
CA TYR A 129 -9.52 -2.92 -4.83
C TYR A 129 -8.18 -3.64 -4.69
N LEU A 130 -8.04 -4.65 -3.81
CA LEU A 130 -6.74 -5.20 -3.44
C LEU A 130 -6.10 -6.03 -4.57
N ALA A 131 -6.87 -6.89 -5.22
CA ALA A 131 -6.37 -7.71 -6.32
C ALA A 131 -5.90 -6.88 -7.55
N PRO A 132 -6.65 -5.86 -7.99
CA PRO A 132 -6.19 -4.92 -9.01
C PRO A 132 -4.88 -4.21 -8.65
N ILE A 133 -4.73 -3.72 -7.41
CA ILE A 133 -3.53 -3.02 -6.96
C ILE A 133 -2.31 -3.94 -6.97
N VAL A 134 -2.42 -5.15 -6.41
CA VAL A 134 -1.31 -6.12 -6.35
C VAL A 134 -0.89 -6.54 -7.77
N SER A 135 -1.86 -6.79 -8.65
CA SER A 135 -1.60 -7.16 -10.04
C SER A 135 -0.86 -6.04 -10.78
N ARG A 136 -1.27 -4.78 -10.59
CA ARG A 136 -0.59 -3.62 -11.18
C ARG A 136 0.82 -3.43 -10.62
N TYR A 137 1.00 -3.56 -9.31
CA TYR A 137 2.30 -3.38 -8.66
C TYR A 137 3.32 -4.43 -9.11
N LEU A 138 2.91 -5.71 -9.13
CA LEU A 138 3.80 -6.81 -9.52
C LEU A 138 3.99 -6.93 -11.04
N GLY A 139 3.04 -6.42 -11.83
CA GLY A 139 3.17 -6.27 -13.28
C GLY A 139 3.95 -5.02 -13.71
N TYR A 140 4.23 -4.08 -12.79
CA TYR A 140 4.98 -2.87 -13.10
C TYR A 140 6.48 -3.13 -13.05
N SER A 141 7.12 -3.20 -14.22
CA SER A 141 8.58 -3.33 -14.37
C SER A 141 9.29 -2.00 -14.67
N GLY A 142 8.64 -0.86 -14.47
CA GLY A 142 9.20 0.47 -14.77
C GLY A 142 10.06 1.04 -13.64
N PRO A 143 10.95 2.02 -13.91
CA PRO A 143 11.70 2.70 -12.85
C PRO A 143 10.75 3.45 -11.90
N PRO A 144 11.09 3.58 -10.60
CA PRO A 144 10.34 4.42 -9.67
C PRO A 144 10.46 5.89 -10.14
N GLY A 145 9.48 6.37 -10.88
CA GLY A 145 9.50 7.73 -11.44
C GLY A 145 8.78 7.90 -12.78
N GLY A 146 8.50 6.81 -13.50
CA GLY A 146 7.61 6.87 -14.66
C GLY A 146 6.19 7.23 -14.22
N LEU A 147 5.63 8.30 -14.77
CA LEU A 147 4.18 8.50 -14.80
C LEU A 147 3.62 7.38 -15.66
N ALA A 148 3.06 6.35 -15.02
CA ALA A 148 2.27 5.36 -15.72
C ALA A 148 1.06 6.09 -16.29
N THR A 149 1.02 6.21 -17.62
CA THR A 149 -0.11 6.78 -18.33
C THR A 149 -1.39 6.09 -17.88
N TRP A 150 -2.37 6.90 -17.50
CA TRP A 150 -3.72 6.52 -17.18
C TRP A 150 -4.30 5.66 -18.31
N GLU A 151 -4.60 4.40 -18.01
CA GLU A 151 -5.53 3.56 -18.75
C GLU A 151 -6.60 3.14 -17.74
N PRO A 152 -7.88 3.47 -17.96
CA PRO A 152 -8.95 3.06 -17.04
C PRO A 152 -9.01 1.53 -16.97
N ILE A 153 -9.07 1.00 -15.75
CA ILE A 153 -9.39 -0.42 -15.54
C ILE A 153 -10.89 -0.56 -15.85
N HIS A 154 -11.21 -0.88 -17.10
CA HIS A 154 -12.55 -1.35 -17.44
C HIS A 154 -12.70 -2.78 -16.89
N ASP A 155 -13.61 -2.93 -15.93
CA ASP A 155 -14.13 -4.24 -15.55
C ASP A 155 -14.84 -4.86 -16.77
N ALA A 156 -14.13 -5.75 -17.45
CA ALA A 156 -14.67 -6.52 -18.56
C ALA A 156 -15.40 -7.76 -18.04
N ALA A 157 -16.50 -7.59 -17.31
CA ALA A 157 -17.45 -8.69 -17.06
C ALA A 157 -18.82 -8.22 -16.54
N ARG A 158 -19.72 -7.78 -17.43
CA ARG A 158 -21.15 -8.13 -17.28
C ARG A 158 -21.92 -8.08 -18.60
N PRO A 159 -22.57 -9.19 -19.03
CA PRO A 159 -23.57 -9.10 -20.08
C PRO A 159 -24.77 -8.30 -19.56
N ARG A 160 -25.18 -7.28 -20.32
CA ARG A 160 -26.45 -6.58 -20.11
C ARG A 160 -27.58 -7.60 -20.29
N ARG A 161 -28.32 -7.91 -19.23
CA ARG A 161 -29.65 -8.47 -19.38
C ARG A 161 -30.58 -7.34 -19.81
N VAL A 162 -31.13 -7.47 -21.02
CA VAL A 162 -32.41 -6.89 -21.42
C VAL A 162 -33.28 -8.05 -21.86
#